data_AF-A0A2M4BI19-F1
#
_entry.id   AF-A0A2M4BI19-F1
#
_cell.length_a   1.000
_cell.length_b   1.000
_cell.length_c   1.000
_cell.angle_alpha   90.00
_cell.angle_beta   90.00
_cell.angle_gamma   90.00
#
_symmetry.space_group_name_H-M   'P 1'
#
loop_
_entity.id
_entity.type
_entity.pdbx_description
1 polymer ?
#
loop_
_entity_poly.entity_id
_entity_poly.type
_entity_poly.pdbx_seq_one_letter_code
_entity_poly.pdbx_strand_id
1 'polypeptide(L)'
;MLERKLTILYGSQSGTAQDLAEQIWRESKIYHFRGNVLPMDEYDVSELISERFVVCVCSTYGQGEEPDNMKRFWKFLLRKSLPTDSLRQVHFGVLGLGDSRYPKFNYVAKKLHKRLVQLGGTSLLPVGLCDDQHDLGYGAVFLPWISQLWEELGRIVPLPAGIHKLDESPREYRWKVDILPATGGDRLQPSIESWPTRYDLYAELQMPNGFQTMVRENRRTTAPDHFQDVRLITFEKQPSVGWSPGDVLYVRPRNSPESLDRLFELFQEQGINLQRDTLVHVKAIDSEMPVPAILRKPLPLGVIAEQFWDLTAIPRARAFAVLAKCCDNELEHEKLTEFSSIEGQEELFSYANRPRRTIVEVLQDFPHATRALSLEAMFELFQPIKPRAFSIASAVASNTLQILVAVIEYKTKLSVPRRGLCSHWLKRLAPGDVIGAWVRKSTFELPADKTIPLVMIGPGTGLAPFRSILQERELSETPTAGPLVLFFGCRSATADFHCEEDLKRMEQNGMLKLCCAFSRDQPDKVYVQHLIRKEGMLLKRLLIELGGWVLVSGSSKNMPEAVKEALIEAIGGDAGYIEEMVKTNRYQEETWA
;
A
#
# COMPACT_ATOMS: atom_id res chain seq x y z
N MET A 1 -33.99 6.48 -25.25
CA MET A 1 -33.93 6.02 -23.84
C MET A 1 -32.63 6.53 -23.25
N LEU A 2 -32.62 6.89 -21.95
CA LEU A 2 -31.37 7.22 -21.26
C LEU A 2 -30.43 6.01 -21.31
N GLU A 3 -29.16 6.25 -21.61
CA GLU A 3 -28.15 5.20 -21.61
C GLU A 3 -27.94 4.68 -20.18
N ARG A 4 -28.06 3.36 -19.97
CA ARG A 4 -27.79 2.71 -18.68
C ARG A 4 -26.28 2.53 -18.51
N LYS A 5 -25.55 3.64 -18.32
CA LYS A 5 -24.11 3.64 -18.05
C LYS A 5 -23.85 4.08 -16.61
N LEU A 6 -23.08 3.29 -15.86
CA LEU A 6 -22.63 3.58 -14.50
C LEU A 6 -21.10 3.45 -14.43
N THR A 7 -20.43 4.56 -14.16
CA THR A 7 -18.97 4.58 -13.96
C THR A 7 -18.66 4.43 -12.47
N ILE A 8 -17.78 3.48 -12.12
CA ILE A 8 -17.42 3.20 -10.73
C ILE A 8 -15.94 3.49 -10.54
N LEU A 9 -15.61 4.38 -9.61
CA LEU A 9 -14.24 4.81 -9.35
C LEU A 9 -13.84 4.46 -7.92
N TYR A 10 -12.61 3.98 -7.72
CA TYR A 10 -12.14 3.64 -6.37
C TYR A 10 -10.78 4.23 -5.98
N GLY A 11 -10.71 4.68 -4.73
CA GLY A 11 -9.48 5.02 -4.01
C GLY A 11 -9.24 4.01 -2.88
N SER A 12 -8.17 3.22 -2.95
CA SER A 12 -7.94 2.07 -2.07
C SER A 12 -6.47 1.94 -1.67
N GLN A 13 -6.20 1.90 -0.36
CA GLN A 13 -4.84 1.64 0.13
C GLN A 13 -4.61 0.13 0.34
N SER A 14 -5.48 -0.51 1.12
CA SER A 14 -5.38 -1.94 1.47
C SER A 14 -6.05 -2.87 0.46
N GLY A 15 -6.95 -2.36 -0.39
CA GLY A 15 -7.70 -3.14 -1.37
C GLY A 15 -9.21 -3.19 -1.07
N THR A 16 -9.67 -2.96 0.16
CA THR A 16 -11.09 -3.13 0.53
C THR A 16 -12.04 -2.27 -0.33
N ALA A 17 -11.66 -1.02 -0.62
CA ALA A 17 -12.46 -0.14 -1.49
C ALA A 17 -12.52 -0.63 -2.94
N GLN A 18 -11.46 -1.30 -3.41
CA GLN A 18 -11.45 -1.92 -4.73
C GLN A 18 -12.42 -3.10 -4.78
N ASP A 19 -12.39 -4.00 -3.79
CA ASP A 19 -13.27 -5.18 -3.79
C ASP A 19 -14.75 -4.78 -3.79
N LEU A 20 -15.12 -3.77 -2.99
CA LEU A 20 -16.49 -3.25 -2.97
C LEU A 20 -16.86 -2.55 -4.27
N ALA A 21 -15.96 -1.75 -4.86
CA ALA A 21 -16.21 -1.14 -6.16
C ALA A 21 -16.42 -2.19 -7.26
N GLU A 22 -15.60 -3.23 -7.29
CA GLU A 22 -15.75 -4.36 -8.22
C GLU A 22 -17.02 -5.16 -7.91
N GLN A 23 -17.44 -5.28 -6.64
CA GLN A 23 -18.72 -5.91 -6.28
C GLN A 23 -19.90 -5.11 -6.82
N ILE A 24 -19.92 -3.79 -6.59
CA ILE A 24 -20.95 -2.89 -7.15
C ILE A 24 -20.98 -3.01 -8.67
N TRP A 25 -19.81 -3.10 -9.31
CA TRP A 25 -19.71 -3.28 -10.77
C TRP A 25 -20.32 -4.59 -11.24
N ARG A 26 -20.02 -5.72 -10.58
CA ARG A 26 -20.64 -7.03 -10.91
C ARG A 26 -22.15 -6.97 -10.69
N GLU A 27 -22.62 -6.44 -9.57
CA GLU A 27 -24.05 -6.30 -9.27
C GLU A 27 -24.76 -5.37 -10.26
N SER A 28 -24.10 -4.33 -10.76
CA SER A 28 -24.69 -3.41 -11.75
C SER A 28 -25.16 -4.11 -13.02
N LYS A 29 -24.49 -5.22 -13.39
CA LYS A 29 -24.82 -6.02 -14.59
C LYS A 29 -26.16 -6.74 -14.45
N ILE A 30 -26.54 -7.07 -13.22
CA ILE A 30 -27.84 -7.66 -12.90
C ILE A 30 -28.98 -6.69 -13.29
N TYR A 31 -28.72 -5.39 -13.21
CA TYR A 31 -29.63 -4.30 -13.57
C TYR A 31 -29.36 -3.74 -14.99
N HIS A 32 -28.63 -4.47 -15.83
CA HIS A 32 -28.28 -4.09 -17.21
C HIS A 32 -27.53 -2.75 -17.33
N PHE A 33 -26.76 -2.35 -16.31
CA PHE A 33 -25.86 -1.20 -16.43
C PHE A 33 -24.55 -1.61 -17.10
N ARG A 34 -24.15 -0.83 -18.11
CA ARG A 34 -22.81 -0.85 -18.70
C ARG A 34 -21.90 0.13 -17.99
N GLY A 35 -20.59 0.02 -18.21
CA GLY A 35 -19.61 0.95 -17.67
C GLY A 35 -18.52 0.28 -16.83
N ASN A 36 -17.45 1.05 -16.64
CA ASN A 36 -16.17 0.57 -16.16
C ASN A 36 -16.09 0.68 -14.64
N VAL A 37 -15.26 -0.18 -14.05
CA VAL A 37 -14.72 0.01 -12.70
C VAL A 37 -13.22 0.28 -12.81
N LEU A 38 -12.76 1.42 -12.30
CA LEU A 38 -11.39 1.88 -12.49
C LEU A 38 -10.83 2.48 -11.20
N PRO A 39 -9.52 2.32 -10.94
CA PRO A 39 -8.86 3.11 -9.91
C PRO A 39 -8.85 4.58 -10.33
N MET A 40 -8.97 5.48 -9.35
CA MET A 40 -9.12 6.92 -9.62
C MET A 40 -7.91 7.56 -10.32
N ASP A 41 -6.72 6.98 -10.24
CA ASP A 41 -5.50 7.47 -10.89
C ASP A 41 -5.32 7.02 -12.34
N GLU A 42 -6.06 5.98 -12.78
CA GLU A 42 -6.14 5.57 -14.19
C GLU A 42 -7.35 6.18 -14.92
N TYR A 43 -8.31 6.75 -14.21
CA TYR A 43 -9.44 7.46 -14.82
C TYR A 43 -9.05 8.88 -15.25
N ASP A 44 -9.40 9.27 -16.48
CA ASP A 44 -9.27 10.66 -16.91
C ASP A 44 -10.39 11.50 -16.28
N VAL A 45 -10.04 12.22 -15.20
CA VAL A 45 -10.94 13.10 -14.46
C VAL A 45 -11.60 14.18 -15.33
N SER A 46 -11.04 14.53 -16.49
CA SER A 46 -11.68 15.47 -17.41
C SER A 46 -12.95 14.91 -18.05
N GLU A 47 -13.06 13.59 -18.18
CA GLU A 47 -14.25 12.90 -18.69
C GLU A 47 -15.41 12.88 -17.68
N LEU A 48 -15.15 13.21 -16.40
CA LEU A 48 -16.17 13.19 -15.36
C LEU A 48 -17.37 14.10 -15.70
N ILE A 49 -17.11 15.20 -16.40
CA ILE A 49 -18.16 16.13 -16.85
C ILE A 49 -19.14 15.46 -17.81
N SER A 50 -18.69 14.47 -18.58
CA SER A 50 -19.48 13.75 -19.59
C SER A 50 -20.27 12.58 -18.99
N GLU A 51 -19.99 12.19 -17.75
CA GLU A 51 -20.68 11.08 -17.10
C GLU A 51 -22.08 11.47 -16.63
N ARG A 52 -22.98 10.48 -16.63
CA ARG A 52 -24.35 10.66 -16.09
C ARG A 52 -24.50 10.10 -14.69
N PHE A 53 -24.00 8.89 -14.45
CA PHE A 53 -24.06 8.20 -13.17
C PHE A 53 -22.66 7.76 -12.74
N VAL A 54 -22.24 8.19 -11.54
CA VAL A 54 -20.91 7.87 -11.01
C VAL A 54 -21.01 7.38 -9.57
N VAL A 55 -20.34 6.28 -9.25
CA VAL A 55 -20.17 5.83 -7.86
C VAL A 55 -18.69 5.90 -7.49
N CYS A 56 -18.38 6.62 -6.41
CA CYS A 56 -17.04 6.69 -5.86
C CYS A 56 -16.95 5.88 -4.58
N VAL A 57 -16.02 4.92 -4.51
CA VAL A 57 -15.72 4.15 -3.30
C VAL A 57 -14.32 4.52 -2.82
N CYS A 58 -14.16 5.07 -1.61
CA CYS A 58 -12.84 5.49 -1.14
C CYS A 58 -12.58 5.17 0.33
N SER A 59 -11.39 4.65 0.62
CA SER A 59 -10.91 4.50 2.00
C SER A 59 -10.27 5.79 2.52
N THR A 60 -10.32 6.02 3.83
CA THR A 60 -9.49 7.03 4.50
C THR A 60 -8.25 6.35 5.11
N TYR A 61 -7.06 6.93 4.93
CA TYR A 61 -5.81 6.37 5.45
C TYR A 61 -5.08 7.35 6.36
N GLY A 62 -4.15 6.84 7.18
CA GLY A 62 -3.29 7.65 8.06
C GLY A 62 -4.08 8.65 8.91
N GLN A 63 -3.64 9.90 8.93
CA GLN A 63 -4.29 11.00 9.64
C GLN A 63 -5.34 11.70 8.78
N GLY A 64 -6.25 10.93 8.17
CA GLY A 64 -7.34 11.44 7.34
C GLY A 64 -6.93 11.83 5.92
N GLU A 65 -6.00 11.10 5.34
CA GLU A 65 -5.46 11.31 4.00
C GLU A 65 -6.13 10.39 2.98
N GLU A 66 -6.17 10.83 1.72
CA GLU A 66 -6.63 10.01 0.61
C GLU A 66 -5.64 8.89 0.25
N PRO A 67 -6.14 7.75 -0.29
CA PRO A 67 -5.28 6.69 -0.77
C PRO A 67 -4.37 7.15 -1.90
N ASP A 68 -3.21 6.49 -2.05
CA ASP A 68 -2.23 6.88 -3.06
C ASP A 68 -2.81 6.91 -4.48
N ASN A 69 -3.65 5.93 -4.82
CA ASN A 69 -4.32 5.83 -6.13
C ASN A 69 -5.50 6.79 -6.32
N MET A 70 -5.72 7.74 -5.38
CA MET A 70 -6.72 8.81 -5.46
C MET A 70 -6.10 10.21 -5.56
N LYS A 71 -4.84 10.38 -5.15
CA LYS A 71 -4.17 11.70 -5.01
C LYS A 71 -4.27 12.57 -6.27
N ARG A 72 -4.02 12.01 -7.46
CA ARG A 72 -4.06 12.76 -8.74
C ARG A 72 -5.48 13.27 -9.05
N PHE A 73 -6.47 12.39 -8.94
CA PHE A 73 -7.89 12.70 -9.13
C PHE A 73 -8.34 13.78 -8.15
N TRP A 74 -7.99 13.61 -6.87
CA TRP A 74 -8.34 14.54 -5.81
C TRP A 74 -7.74 15.93 -6.00
N LYS A 75 -6.45 16.01 -6.33
CA LYS A 75 -5.76 17.29 -6.64
C LYS A 75 -6.40 18.03 -7.80
N PHE A 76 -6.89 17.32 -8.82
CA PHE A 76 -7.60 17.95 -9.93
C PHE A 76 -8.92 18.56 -9.48
N LEU A 77 -9.76 17.80 -8.75
CA LEU A 77 -11.05 18.28 -8.27
C LEU A 77 -10.92 19.48 -7.32
N LEU A 78 -9.83 19.60 -6.57
CA LEU A 78 -9.56 20.72 -5.67
C LEU A 78 -9.15 22.03 -6.36
N ARG A 79 -8.96 22.05 -7.68
CA ARG A 79 -8.60 23.29 -8.40
C ARG A 79 -9.70 24.34 -8.27
N LYS A 80 -9.31 25.53 -7.79
CA LYS A 80 -10.20 26.69 -7.64
C LYS A 80 -10.74 27.23 -8.97
N SER A 81 -10.06 26.92 -10.09
CA SER A 81 -10.44 27.35 -11.43
C SER A 81 -11.61 26.56 -12.04
N LEU A 82 -12.05 25.47 -11.41
CA LEU A 82 -13.18 24.68 -11.90
C LEU A 82 -14.50 25.43 -11.65
N PRO A 83 -15.34 25.63 -12.69
CA PRO A 83 -16.69 26.20 -12.53
C PRO A 83 -17.54 25.41 -11.53
N THR A 84 -18.39 26.11 -10.78
CA THR A 84 -19.26 25.49 -9.76
C THR A 84 -20.40 24.65 -10.34
N ASP A 85 -20.61 24.67 -11.66
CA ASP A 85 -21.61 23.88 -12.38
C ASP A 85 -20.98 22.81 -13.30
N SER A 86 -19.67 22.57 -13.19
CA SER A 86 -18.91 21.62 -14.02
C SER A 86 -19.56 20.23 -14.09
N LEU A 87 -20.20 19.79 -13.01
CA LEU A 87 -20.79 18.46 -12.85
C LEU A 87 -22.33 18.49 -12.78
N ARG A 88 -22.98 19.57 -13.26
CA ARG A 88 -24.45 19.75 -13.18
C ARG A 88 -25.31 18.60 -13.72
N GLN A 89 -24.75 17.79 -14.62
CA GLN A 89 -25.43 16.65 -15.23
C GLN A 89 -25.07 15.29 -14.61
N VAL A 90 -24.12 15.28 -13.68
CA VAL A 90 -23.61 14.08 -13.00
C VAL A 90 -24.48 13.82 -11.78
N HIS A 91 -25.08 12.64 -11.74
CA HIS A 91 -25.69 12.07 -10.55
C HIS A 91 -24.68 11.12 -9.90
N PHE A 92 -24.39 11.28 -8.61
CA PHE A 92 -23.31 10.52 -7.99
C PHE A 92 -23.66 9.91 -6.63
N GLY A 93 -23.03 8.78 -6.32
CA GLY A 93 -23.00 8.17 -5.00
C GLY A 93 -21.57 8.15 -4.44
N VAL A 94 -21.41 8.35 -3.13
CA VAL A 94 -20.12 8.19 -2.46
C VAL A 94 -20.26 7.21 -1.31
N LEU A 95 -19.42 6.16 -1.33
CA LEU A 95 -19.26 5.18 -0.27
C LEU A 95 -17.86 5.34 0.33
N GLY A 96 -17.80 5.62 1.61
CA GLY A 96 -16.58 5.75 2.39
C GLY A 96 -16.29 4.51 3.21
N LEU A 97 -15.02 4.13 3.27
CA LEU A 97 -14.49 3.15 4.22
C LEU A 97 -13.62 3.85 5.24
N GLY A 98 -13.95 3.71 6.53
CA GLY A 98 -13.22 4.30 7.63
C GLY A 98 -13.32 3.48 8.90
N ASP A 99 -12.72 4.00 9.96
CA ASP A 99 -12.67 3.39 11.28
C ASP A 99 -12.93 4.48 12.31
N SER A 100 -13.98 4.32 13.11
CA SER A 100 -14.44 5.32 14.07
C SER A 100 -13.50 5.54 15.26
N ARG A 101 -12.49 4.69 15.45
CA ARG A 101 -11.39 4.95 16.41
C ARG A 101 -10.55 6.15 16.02
N TYR A 102 -10.51 6.49 14.73
CA TYR A 102 -9.73 7.61 14.23
C TYR A 102 -10.56 8.91 14.24
N PRO A 103 -10.01 10.02 14.77
CA PRO A 103 -10.73 11.30 14.82
C PRO A 103 -11.27 11.78 13.46
N LYS A 104 -10.54 11.46 12.37
CA LYS A 104 -10.93 11.79 11.00
C LYS A 104 -11.69 10.64 10.32
N PHE A 105 -12.71 10.11 11.02
CA PHE A 105 -13.57 9.05 10.51
C PHE A 105 -14.20 9.39 9.14
N ASN A 106 -13.92 8.57 8.12
CA ASN A 106 -14.42 8.71 6.74
C ASN A 106 -14.18 10.10 6.10
N TYR A 107 -13.11 10.79 6.53
CA TYR A 107 -12.89 12.19 6.17
C TYR A 107 -12.73 12.42 4.66
N VAL A 108 -12.10 11.49 3.94
CA VAL A 108 -11.89 11.57 2.49
C VAL A 108 -13.22 11.48 1.75
N ALA A 109 -14.08 10.52 2.10
CA ALA A 109 -15.40 10.35 1.48
C ALA A 109 -16.30 11.57 1.73
N LYS A 110 -16.31 12.08 2.97
CA LYS A 110 -17.06 13.30 3.34
C LYS A 110 -16.60 14.51 2.52
N LYS A 111 -15.28 14.68 2.35
CA LYS A 111 -14.71 15.75 1.52
C LYS A 111 -15.04 15.59 0.04
N LEU A 112 -14.91 14.37 -0.49
CA LEU A 112 -15.21 14.08 -1.88
C LEU A 112 -16.67 14.38 -2.20
N HIS A 113 -17.60 13.87 -1.39
CA HIS A 113 -19.03 14.14 -1.52
C HIS A 113 -19.30 15.65 -1.54
N LYS A 114 -18.82 16.38 -0.53
CA LYS A 114 -19.00 17.83 -0.44
C LYS A 114 -18.44 18.55 -1.68
N ARG A 115 -17.29 18.13 -2.19
CA ARG A 115 -16.67 18.76 -3.36
C ARG A 115 -17.45 18.49 -4.65
N LEU A 116 -18.00 17.30 -4.83
CA LEU A 116 -18.84 16.98 -5.99
C LEU A 116 -20.13 17.80 -6.00
N VAL A 117 -20.77 18.00 -4.83
CA VAL A 117 -21.91 18.93 -4.69
C VAL A 117 -21.50 20.37 -5.03
N GLN A 118 -20.36 20.85 -4.55
CA GLN A 118 -19.86 22.21 -4.84
C GLN A 118 -19.57 22.46 -6.33
N LEU A 119 -19.34 21.40 -7.10
CA LEU A 119 -19.14 21.44 -8.55
C LEU A 119 -20.44 21.23 -9.32
N GLY A 120 -21.60 21.18 -8.64
CA GLY A 120 -22.92 21.12 -9.25
C GLY A 120 -23.50 19.70 -9.39
N GLY A 121 -22.77 18.67 -8.95
CA GLY A 121 -23.25 17.29 -9.00
C GLY A 121 -24.46 17.06 -8.12
N THR A 122 -25.34 16.15 -8.54
CA THR A 122 -26.53 15.75 -7.78
C THR A 122 -26.27 14.45 -7.03
N SER A 123 -26.36 14.47 -5.70
CA SER A 123 -26.21 13.25 -4.90
C SER A 123 -27.40 12.31 -5.11
N LEU A 124 -27.14 11.05 -5.48
CA LEU A 124 -28.15 9.99 -5.56
C LEU A 124 -28.64 9.59 -4.17
N LEU A 125 -27.70 9.46 -3.24
CA LEU A 125 -27.93 9.05 -1.86
C LEU A 125 -27.10 9.91 -0.90
N PRO A 126 -27.44 9.95 0.41
CA PRO A 126 -26.49 10.36 1.42
C PRO A 126 -25.16 9.59 1.32
N VAL A 127 -24.06 10.23 1.73
CA VAL A 127 -22.76 9.55 1.77
C VAL A 127 -22.83 8.33 2.69
N GLY A 128 -22.48 7.16 2.18
CA GLY A 128 -22.36 5.95 2.99
C GLY A 128 -21.06 5.98 3.77
N LEU A 129 -21.12 5.87 5.10
CA LEU A 129 -19.95 5.95 5.98
C LEU A 129 -19.73 4.60 6.67
N CYS A 130 -19.10 3.66 5.97
CA CYS A 130 -18.81 2.34 6.52
C CYS A 130 -17.79 2.43 7.66
N ASP A 131 -17.99 1.62 8.70
CA ASP A 131 -17.14 1.57 9.89
C ASP A 131 -16.56 0.17 10.10
N ASP A 132 -15.24 0.08 10.14
CA ASP A 132 -14.51 -1.16 10.45
C ASP A 132 -14.71 -1.63 11.90
N GLN A 133 -15.22 -0.76 12.79
CA GLN A 133 -15.51 -1.10 14.19
C GLN A 133 -16.90 -1.66 14.45
N HIS A 134 -17.78 -1.62 13.45
CA HIS A 134 -19.12 -2.19 13.60
C HIS A 134 -19.05 -3.72 13.64
N ASP A 135 -19.97 -4.39 14.35
CA ASP A 135 -19.98 -5.86 14.45
C ASP A 135 -20.07 -6.56 13.09
N LEU A 136 -20.92 -6.03 12.19
CA LEU A 136 -21.01 -6.41 10.77
C LEU A 136 -19.96 -5.73 9.85
N GLY A 137 -18.96 -5.06 10.43
CA GLY A 137 -17.97 -4.24 9.73
C GLY A 137 -18.59 -3.24 8.77
N TYR A 138 -17.98 -3.10 7.58
CA TYR A 138 -18.48 -2.22 6.54
C TYR A 138 -19.87 -2.62 6.01
N GLY A 139 -20.29 -3.88 6.21
CA GLY A 139 -21.56 -4.42 5.71
C GLY A 139 -22.79 -3.74 6.29
N ALA A 140 -22.72 -3.25 7.53
CA ALA A 140 -23.81 -2.56 8.22
C ALA A 140 -24.34 -1.35 7.44
N VAL A 141 -23.44 -0.64 6.76
CA VAL A 141 -23.78 0.52 5.94
C VAL A 141 -23.84 0.14 4.46
N PHE A 142 -22.91 -0.70 4.00
CA PHE A 142 -22.83 -1.06 2.58
C PHE A 142 -24.10 -1.73 2.06
N LEU A 143 -24.65 -2.73 2.77
CA LEU A 143 -25.83 -3.49 2.32
C LEU A 143 -27.09 -2.64 2.14
N PRO A 144 -27.54 -1.84 3.13
CA PRO A 144 -28.69 -0.98 2.92
C PRO A 144 -28.40 0.11 1.87
N TRP A 145 -27.16 0.64 1.84
CA TRP A 145 -26.78 1.68 0.88
C TRP A 145 -26.81 1.19 -0.57
N ILE A 146 -26.30 -0.01 -0.84
CA ILE A 146 -26.28 -0.58 -2.20
C ILE A 146 -27.70 -0.94 -2.68
N SER A 147 -28.55 -1.43 -1.76
CA SER A 147 -29.96 -1.69 -2.07
C SER A 147 -30.70 -0.40 -2.46
N GLN A 148 -30.53 0.67 -1.68
CA GLN A 148 -31.11 1.99 -1.98
C GLN A 148 -30.56 2.59 -3.28
N LEU A 149 -29.28 2.32 -3.61
CA LEU A 149 -28.68 2.81 -4.85
C LEU A 149 -29.41 2.21 -6.06
N TRP A 150 -29.69 0.91 -6.03
CA TRP A 150 -30.38 0.22 -7.11
C TRP A 150 -31.83 0.68 -7.24
N GLU A 151 -32.53 0.91 -6.12
CA GLU A 151 -33.89 1.48 -6.12
C GLU A 151 -33.91 2.87 -6.77
N GLU A 152 -33.02 3.76 -6.36
CA GLU A 152 -32.97 5.13 -6.88
C GLU A 152 -32.55 5.18 -8.36
N LEU A 153 -31.56 4.38 -8.76
CA LEU A 153 -31.18 4.23 -10.16
C LEU A 153 -32.32 3.65 -11.00
N GLY A 154 -33.08 2.69 -10.48
CA GLY A 154 -34.26 2.13 -11.12
C GLY A 154 -35.41 3.14 -11.28
N ARG A 155 -35.54 4.08 -10.33
CA ARG A 155 -36.50 5.19 -10.40
C ARG A 155 -36.12 6.22 -11.46
N ILE A 156 -34.84 6.59 -11.55
CA ILE A 156 -34.35 7.60 -12.50
C ILE A 156 -34.26 7.02 -13.92
N VAL A 157 -33.79 5.79 -14.05
CA VAL A 157 -33.67 5.06 -15.31
C VAL A 157 -34.32 3.68 -15.12
N PRO A 158 -35.61 3.52 -15.42
CA PRO A 158 -36.27 2.22 -15.33
C PRO A 158 -35.75 1.26 -16.41
N LEU A 159 -35.94 -0.05 -16.17
CA LEU A 159 -35.62 -1.06 -17.18
C LEU A 159 -36.52 -0.87 -18.41
N PRO A 160 -36.00 -1.12 -19.64
CA PRO A 160 -36.83 -1.12 -20.84
C PRO A 160 -37.99 -2.11 -20.72
N ALA A 161 -39.12 -1.82 -21.38
CA ALA A 161 -40.28 -2.70 -21.37
C ALA A 161 -39.91 -4.12 -21.85
N GLY A 162 -40.33 -5.13 -21.08
CA GLY A 162 -40.04 -6.54 -21.37
C GLY A 162 -38.65 -7.03 -20.93
N ILE A 163 -37.79 -6.16 -20.38
CA ILE A 163 -36.51 -6.53 -19.80
C ILE A 163 -36.65 -6.63 -18.28
N HIS A 164 -36.27 -7.77 -17.72
CA HIS A 164 -36.25 -8.01 -16.29
C HIS A 164 -34.81 -7.99 -15.75
N LYS A 165 -34.70 -7.76 -14.44
CA LYS A 165 -33.45 -7.96 -13.69
C LYS A 165 -32.97 -9.40 -13.91
N LEU A 166 -31.66 -9.60 -14.05
CA LEU A 166 -31.07 -10.95 -14.12
C LEU A 166 -31.12 -11.61 -12.74
N ASP A 167 -31.12 -12.95 -12.70
CA ASP A 167 -31.03 -13.66 -11.42
C ASP A 167 -29.62 -13.51 -10.81
N GLU A 168 -28.60 -13.58 -11.68
CA GLU A 168 -27.20 -13.43 -11.31
C GLU A 168 -26.43 -12.52 -12.27
N SER A 169 -25.26 -12.05 -11.83
CA SER A 169 -24.39 -11.27 -12.69
C SER A 169 -23.73 -12.15 -13.74
N PRO A 170 -23.73 -11.77 -15.03
CA PRO A 170 -22.94 -12.45 -16.06
C PRO A 170 -21.43 -12.18 -15.91
N ARG A 171 -21.02 -11.37 -14.93
CA ARG A 171 -19.62 -11.02 -14.65
C ARG A 171 -19.13 -11.69 -13.38
N GLU A 172 -18.76 -12.96 -13.52
CA GLU A 172 -18.17 -13.72 -12.43
C GLU A 172 -16.68 -13.41 -12.24
N TYR A 173 -15.92 -13.35 -13.33
CA TYR A 173 -14.48 -13.10 -13.32
C TYR A 173 -14.13 -11.79 -14.01
N ARG A 174 -12.99 -11.20 -13.65
CA ARG A 174 -12.48 -9.98 -14.29
C ARG A 174 -12.09 -10.21 -15.75
N TRP A 175 -11.44 -11.33 -16.04
CA TRP A 175 -10.84 -11.63 -17.33
C TRP A 175 -11.12 -13.08 -17.76
N LYS A 176 -10.98 -13.33 -19.05
CA LYS A 176 -10.91 -14.68 -19.62
C LYS A 176 -9.44 -15.11 -19.70
N VAL A 177 -9.15 -16.38 -19.45
CA VAL A 177 -7.77 -16.89 -19.49
C VAL A 177 -7.69 -18.14 -20.37
N ASP A 178 -6.98 -18.02 -21.50
CA ASP A 178 -6.76 -19.14 -22.40
C ASP A 178 -5.41 -19.81 -22.11
N ILE A 179 -5.38 -21.15 -22.04
CA ILE A 179 -4.14 -21.93 -22.11
C ILE A 179 -3.75 -22.07 -23.58
N LEU A 180 -2.53 -21.69 -23.93
CA LEU A 180 -2.02 -21.86 -25.27
C LEU A 180 -1.34 -23.24 -25.40
N PRO A 181 -1.60 -24.00 -26.47
CA PRO A 181 -1.02 -25.32 -26.65
C PRO A 181 0.50 -25.22 -26.78
N ALA A 182 1.20 -26.08 -26.04
CA ALA A 182 2.63 -26.30 -26.24
C ALA A 182 2.80 -27.24 -27.43
N THR A 183 2.99 -26.77 -28.67
CA THR A 183 3.68 -27.57 -29.72
C THR A 183 3.96 -26.79 -31.01
N GLY A 184 5.22 -26.91 -31.45
CA GLY A 184 5.57 -27.39 -32.79
C GLY A 184 5.19 -26.55 -34.01
N GLY A 185 6.17 -25.85 -34.57
CA GLY A 185 6.35 -25.85 -36.02
C GLY A 185 5.95 -24.63 -36.83
N ASP A 186 5.36 -23.58 -36.25
CA ASP A 186 5.16 -22.34 -37.02
C ASP A 186 5.49 -21.06 -36.26
N ARG A 187 6.16 -20.18 -36.99
CA ARG A 187 7.00 -19.07 -36.51
C ARG A 187 6.17 -17.98 -35.80
N LEU A 188 6.77 -17.41 -34.74
CA LEU A 188 6.39 -16.19 -33.99
C LEU A 188 5.69 -16.36 -32.62
N GLN A 189 5.97 -17.42 -31.87
CA GLN A 189 5.81 -17.36 -30.41
C GLN A 189 7.13 -17.71 -29.71
N PRO A 190 7.52 -16.98 -28.66
CA PRO A 190 8.75 -17.26 -27.93
C PRO A 190 8.64 -18.64 -27.27
N SER A 191 9.42 -19.61 -27.76
CA SER A 191 9.62 -20.90 -27.10
C SER A 191 10.19 -20.70 -25.69
N ILE A 192 9.98 -21.62 -24.76
CA ILE A 192 10.52 -21.56 -23.38
C ILE A 192 12.04 -21.27 -23.37
N GLU A 193 12.80 -21.79 -24.34
CA GLU A 193 14.23 -21.53 -24.51
C GLU A 193 14.57 -20.06 -24.86
N SER A 194 13.60 -19.30 -25.35
CA SER A 194 13.75 -17.87 -25.67
C SER A 194 13.34 -16.93 -24.53
N TRP A 195 12.74 -17.45 -23.45
CA TRP A 195 12.43 -16.63 -22.28
C TRP A 195 13.68 -16.49 -21.43
N PRO A 196 14.15 -15.25 -21.18
CA PRO A 196 15.34 -15.06 -20.36
C PRO A 196 15.07 -15.58 -18.95
N THR A 197 16.06 -16.28 -18.37
CA THR A 197 16.04 -16.75 -16.97
C THR A 197 15.78 -15.61 -15.97
N ARG A 198 15.94 -14.36 -16.40
CA ARG A 198 15.68 -13.13 -15.65
C ARG A 198 14.61 -12.25 -16.32
N TYR A 199 13.53 -12.84 -16.81
CA TYR A 199 12.42 -12.06 -17.35
C TYR A 199 11.82 -11.15 -16.26
N ASP A 200 11.65 -9.86 -16.55
CA ASP A 200 11.01 -8.88 -15.67
C ASP A 200 9.68 -8.44 -16.28
N LEU A 201 8.58 -8.85 -15.63
CA LEU A 201 7.21 -8.61 -16.07
C LEU A 201 6.90 -7.11 -16.21
N TYR A 202 7.60 -6.26 -15.46
CA TYR A 202 7.36 -4.82 -15.40
C TYR A 202 8.40 -4.01 -16.16
N ALA A 203 9.34 -4.64 -16.88
CA ALA A 203 10.43 -3.93 -17.56
C ALA A 203 9.94 -2.88 -18.58
N GLU A 204 8.83 -3.17 -19.26
CA GLU A 204 8.21 -2.28 -20.26
C GLU A 204 7.31 -1.20 -19.63
N LEU A 205 7.00 -1.30 -18.32
CA LEU A 205 6.13 -0.36 -17.64
C LEU A 205 6.92 0.90 -17.28
N GLN A 206 6.60 2.01 -17.96
CA GLN A 206 7.18 3.32 -17.64
C GLN A 206 6.60 3.85 -16.32
N MET A 207 7.34 3.64 -15.23
CA MET A 207 7.07 4.30 -13.96
C MET A 207 7.71 5.69 -13.95
N PRO A 208 7.02 6.75 -13.48
CA PRO A 208 7.64 8.04 -13.26
C PRO A 208 8.84 7.90 -12.32
N ASN A 209 10.01 8.40 -12.74
CA ASN A 209 11.30 8.23 -12.05
C ASN A 209 11.68 6.76 -11.80
N GLY A 210 11.24 5.85 -12.67
CA GLY A 210 11.61 4.44 -12.65
C GLY A 210 12.96 4.17 -13.29
N PHE A 211 13.72 3.25 -12.72
CA PHE A 211 15.04 2.85 -13.19
C PHE A 211 15.37 1.42 -12.74
N GLN A 212 16.33 0.81 -13.41
CA GLN A 212 16.97 -0.42 -12.97
C GLN A 212 18.23 -0.05 -12.20
N THR A 213 18.51 -0.73 -11.09
CA THR A 213 19.73 -0.54 -10.33
C THR A 213 20.29 -1.86 -9.82
N MET A 214 21.61 -1.91 -9.67
CA MET A 214 22.32 -3.08 -9.21
C MET A 214 22.64 -2.98 -7.72
N VAL A 215 22.45 -4.08 -7.00
CA VAL A 215 22.88 -4.22 -5.61
C VAL A 215 24.40 -4.21 -5.57
N ARG A 216 24.96 -3.26 -4.82
CA ARG A 216 26.40 -3.16 -4.55
C ARG A 216 26.77 -3.87 -3.25
N GLU A 217 25.92 -3.74 -2.23
CA GLU A 217 26.14 -4.35 -0.93
C GLU A 217 24.81 -4.62 -0.22
N ASN A 218 24.75 -5.71 0.56
CA ASN A 218 23.62 -6.04 1.43
C ASN A 218 24.13 -6.47 2.81
N ARG A 219 24.30 -5.51 3.72
CA ARG A 219 25.00 -5.71 4.99
C ARG A 219 24.04 -5.72 6.16
N ARG A 220 24.18 -6.70 7.06
CA ARG A 220 23.48 -6.71 8.35
C ARG A 220 24.05 -5.63 9.27
N THR A 221 23.19 -4.79 9.85
CA THR A 221 23.59 -3.70 10.76
C THR A 221 23.42 -4.04 12.24
N THR A 222 22.74 -5.13 12.55
CA THR A 222 22.61 -5.66 13.92
C THR A 222 23.63 -6.75 14.18
N ALA A 223 23.95 -6.98 15.46
CA ALA A 223 24.77 -8.11 15.88
C ALA A 223 24.19 -9.46 15.40
N PRO A 224 25.02 -10.48 15.11
CA PRO A 224 24.57 -11.79 14.59
C PRO A 224 23.52 -12.49 15.45
N ASP A 225 23.60 -12.34 16.76
CA ASP A 225 22.74 -12.93 17.78
C ASP A 225 21.51 -12.06 18.13
N HIS A 226 21.45 -10.83 17.60
CA HIS A 226 20.28 -9.97 17.80
C HIS A 226 19.04 -10.58 17.12
N PHE A 227 17.90 -10.58 17.82
CA PHE A 227 16.66 -11.23 17.35
C PHE A 227 16.11 -10.63 16.04
N GLN A 228 16.28 -9.32 15.85
CA GLN A 228 15.84 -8.60 14.65
C GLN A 228 17.01 -8.55 13.66
N ASP A 229 16.76 -8.92 12.41
CA ASP A 229 17.71 -8.71 11.32
C ASP A 229 17.37 -7.37 10.66
N VAL A 230 18.33 -6.44 10.65
CA VAL A 230 18.21 -5.15 9.94
C VAL A 230 19.35 -5.06 8.93
N ARG A 231 19.02 -4.66 7.70
CA ARG A 231 19.94 -4.60 6.56
C ARG A 231 20.10 -3.17 6.08
N LEU A 232 21.34 -2.73 5.90
CA LEU A 232 21.68 -1.56 5.08
C LEU A 232 22.01 -2.09 3.68
N ILE A 233 21.17 -1.74 2.72
CA ILE A 233 21.31 -2.19 1.33
C ILE A 233 21.78 -1.01 0.50
N THR A 234 22.88 -1.20 -0.21
CA THR A 234 23.49 -0.20 -1.09
C THR A 234 23.25 -0.58 -2.54
N PHE A 235 22.64 0.32 -3.29
CA PHE A 235 22.42 0.23 -4.72
C PHE A 235 23.30 1.22 -5.49
N GLU A 236 23.56 0.88 -6.74
CA GLU A 236 24.24 1.76 -7.68
C GLU A 236 23.41 3.01 -8.00
N LYS A 237 24.04 4.19 -7.90
CA LYS A 237 23.43 5.44 -8.32
C LYS A 237 23.36 5.50 -9.84
N GLN A 238 22.15 5.72 -10.36
CA GLN A 238 21.94 5.96 -11.78
C GLN A 238 22.07 7.47 -12.07
N PRO A 239 22.83 7.90 -13.09
CA PRO A 239 23.04 9.32 -13.39
C PRO A 239 21.75 10.10 -13.68
N SER A 240 20.75 9.43 -14.25
CA SER A 240 19.44 10.01 -14.58
C SER A 240 18.50 10.15 -13.38
N VAL A 241 18.88 9.65 -12.21
CA VAL A 241 18.02 9.56 -11.03
C VAL A 241 18.56 10.45 -9.92
N GLY A 242 17.82 11.51 -9.62
CA GLY A 242 18.02 12.33 -8.43
C GLY A 242 17.01 12.00 -7.35
N TRP A 243 17.38 12.26 -6.10
CA TRP A 243 16.48 12.25 -4.95
C TRP A 243 16.81 13.43 -4.03
N SER A 244 15.94 13.70 -3.06
CA SER A 244 16.17 14.67 -2.00
C SER A 244 16.10 13.96 -0.65
N PRO A 245 16.70 14.50 0.41
CA PRO A 245 16.55 13.90 1.73
C PRO A 245 15.07 13.79 2.13
N GLY A 246 14.73 12.63 2.69
CA GLY A 246 13.34 12.23 2.98
C GLY A 246 12.65 11.47 1.85
N ASP A 247 13.12 11.57 0.60
CA ASP A 247 12.49 10.84 -0.52
C ASP A 247 12.51 9.32 -0.26
N VAL A 248 11.56 8.62 -0.87
CA VAL A 248 11.34 7.19 -0.63
C VAL A 248 11.64 6.39 -1.90
N LEU A 249 12.32 5.26 -1.72
CA LEU A 249 12.56 4.27 -2.76
C LEU A 249 11.45 3.23 -2.74
N TYR A 250 10.74 3.10 -3.85
CA TYR A 250 9.82 1.99 -4.06
C TYR A 250 10.50 0.85 -4.78
N VAL A 251 10.28 -0.36 -4.29
CA VAL A 251 10.71 -1.60 -4.92
C VAL A 251 9.54 -2.56 -5.03
N ARG A 252 9.55 -3.42 -6.05
CA ARG A 252 8.54 -4.48 -6.21
C ARG A 252 9.18 -5.84 -5.93
N PRO A 253 8.71 -6.56 -4.91
CA PRO A 253 9.30 -7.85 -4.58
C PRO A 253 8.83 -8.95 -5.51
N ARG A 254 9.48 -10.11 -5.41
CA ARG A 254 9.11 -11.34 -6.10
C ARG A 254 8.95 -12.48 -5.10
N ASN A 255 8.06 -13.42 -5.40
CA ASN A 255 7.97 -14.65 -4.61
C ASN A 255 9.28 -15.43 -4.70
N SER A 256 9.56 -16.21 -3.66
CA SER A 256 10.77 -17.03 -3.63
C SER A 256 10.57 -18.32 -4.44
N PRO A 257 11.66 -18.93 -4.95
CA PRO A 257 11.58 -20.23 -5.61
C PRO A 257 10.84 -21.28 -4.78
N GLU A 258 11.06 -21.30 -3.46
CA GLU A 258 10.41 -22.24 -2.55
C GLU A 258 8.89 -22.00 -2.43
N SER A 259 8.46 -20.74 -2.52
CA SER A 259 7.03 -20.39 -2.51
C SER A 259 6.35 -20.85 -3.79
N LEU A 260 7.06 -20.75 -4.92
CA LEU A 260 6.59 -21.29 -6.19
C LEU A 260 6.58 -22.82 -6.14
N ASP A 261 7.60 -23.46 -5.57
CA ASP A 261 7.69 -24.93 -5.50
C ASP A 261 6.46 -25.44 -4.77
N ARG A 262 6.16 -24.87 -3.60
CA ARG A 262 4.99 -25.25 -2.82
C ARG A 262 3.65 -25.03 -3.55
N LEU A 263 3.50 -23.96 -4.33
CA LEU A 263 2.27 -23.71 -5.10
C LEU A 263 2.06 -24.78 -6.17
N PHE A 264 3.10 -25.08 -6.95
CA PHE A 264 2.98 -26.05 -8.05
C PHE A 264 2.94 -27.50 -7.55
N GLU A 265 3.59 -27.81 -6.42
CA GLU A 265 3.39 -29.06 -5.69
C GLU A 265 1.93 -29.21 -5.26
N LEU A 266 1.32 -28.15 -4.69
CA LEU A 266 -0.10 -28.18 -4.33
C LEU A 266 -1.00 -28.43 -5.54
N PHE A 267 -0.72 -27.79 -6.68
CA PHE A 267 -1.46 -28.05 -7.91
C PHE A 267 -1.35 -29.52 -8.33
N GLN A 268 -0.16 -30.10 -8.26
CA GLN A 268 0.06 -31.53 -8.54
C GLN A 268 -0.68 -32.43 -7.53
N GLU A 269 -0.60 -32.15 -6.23
CA GLU A 269 -1.30 -32.87 -5.16
C GLU A 269 -2.82 -32.89 -5.40
N GLN A 270 -3.37 -31.77 -5.88
CA GLN A 270 -4.79 -31.62 -6.17
C GLN A 270 -5.20 -32.08 -7.58
N GLY A 271 -4.27 -32.57 -8.39
CA GLY A 271 -4.54 -33.03 -9.76
C GLY A 271 -4.88 -31.91 -10.75
N ILE A 272 -4.47 -30.67 -10.45
CA ILE A 272 -4.58 -29.52 -11.35
C ILE A 272 -3.44 -29.59 -12.36
N ASN A 273 -3.76 -29.78 -13.64
CA ASN A 273 -2.78 -29.92 -14.71
C ASN A 273 -2.20 -28.57 -15.17
N LEU A 274 -1.53 -27.86 -14.26
CA LEU A 274 -0.85 -26.59 -14.52
C LEU A 274 0.59 -26.67 -14.03
N GLN A 275 1.51 -26.27 -14.90
CA GLN A 275 2.95 -26.22 -14.61
C GLN A 275 3.49 -24.80 -14.77
N ARG A 276 4.72 -24.58 -14.31
CA ARG A 276 5.38 -23.25 -14.38
C ARG A 276 5.48 -22.71 -15.80
N ASP A 277 5.65 -23.60 -16.74
CA ASP A 277 5.85 -23.32 -18.16
C ASP A 277 4.54 -23.29 -18.95
N THR A 278 3.40 -23.56 -18.31
CA THR A 278 2.08 -23.44 -18.93
C THR A 278 1.87 -22.01 -19.41
N LEU A 279 1.75 -21.84 -20.72
CA LEU A 279 1.63 -20.55 -21.36
C LEU A 279 0.17 -20.09 -21.31
N VAL A 280 -0.09 -18.96 -20.64
CA VAL A 280 -1.43 -18.42 -20.48
C VAL A 280 -1.56 -17.05 -21.14
N HIS A 281 -2.73 -16.78 -21.71
CA HIS A 281 -3.05 -15.48 -22.31
C HIS A 281 -4.32 -14.91 -21.65
N VAL A 282 -4.12 -13.82 -20.89
CA VAL A 282 -5.20 -13.10 -20.21
C VAL A 282 -5.86 -12.11 -21.17
N LYS A 283 -7.16 -12.21 -21.35
CA LYS A 283 -7.95 -11.38 -22.26
C LYS A 283 -9.07 -10.66 -21.54
N ALA A 284 -9.29 -9.40 -21.92
CA ALA A 284 -10.44 -8.67 -21.44
C ALA A 284 -11.70 -9.33 -22.00
N ILE A 285 -12.73 -9.52 -21.17
CA ILE A 285 -14.02 -10.02 -21.65
C ILE A 285 -14.70 -8.95 -22.51
N ASP A 286 -14.53 -7.68 -22.14
CA ASP A 286 -14.92 -6.49 -22.89
C ASP A 286 -14.08 -5.26 -22.47
N SER A 287 -14.43 -4.08 -22.97
CA SER A 287 -13.76 -2.83 -22.65
C SER A 287 -14.01 -2.31 -21.22
N GLU A 288 -14.92 -2.91 -20.45
CA GLU A 288 -15.30 -2.41 -19.13
C GLU A 288 -14.33 -2.81 -18.02
N MET A 289 -13.62 -3.93 -18.21
CA MET A 289 -12.60 -4.45 -17.32
C MET A 289 -11.32 -4.74 -18.13
N PRO A 290 -10.48 -3.72 -18.39
CA PRO A 290 -9.28 -3.88 -19.19
C PRO A 290 -8.26 -4.80 -18.49
N VAL A 291 -7.48 -5.54 -19.27
CA VAL A 291 -6.35 -6.31 -18.76
C VAL A 291 -5.16 -5.37 -18.54
N PRO A 292 -4.48 -5.44 -17.38
CA PRO A 292 -3.25 -4.70 -17.12
C PRO A 292 -2.23 -4.92 -18.23
N ALA A 293 -1.57 -3.86 -18.69
CA ALA A 293 -0.67 -3.93 -19.85
C ALA A 293 0.37 -5.06 -19.75
N ILE A 294 0.90 -5.28 -18.54
CA ILE A 294 1.88 -6.31 -18.23
C ILE A 294 1.37 -7.75 -18.47
N LEU A 295 0.06 -7.99 -18.42
CA LEU A 295 -0.56 -9.32 -18.59
C LEU A 295 -1.15 -9.54 -20.00
N ARG A 296 -1.12 -8.53 -20.88
CA ARG A 296 -1.77 -8.61 -22.20
C ARG A 296 -1.10 -9.56 -23.17
N LYS A 297 0.19 -9.84 -22.97
CA LYS A 297 0.93 -10.81 -23.78
C LYS A 297 0.86 -12.20 -23.15
N PRO A 298 0.97 -13.28 -23.95
CA PRO A 298 1.12 -14.62 -23.42
C PRO A 298 2.34 -14.71 -22.48
N LEU A 299 2.15 -15.33 -21.31
CA LEU A 299 3.17 -15.44 -20.26
C LEU A 299 3.17 -16.83 -19.67
N PRO A 300 4.35 -17.39 -19.32
CA PRO A 300 4.41 -18.59 -18.50
C PRO A 300 3.76 -18.35 -17.13
N LEU A 301 2.95 -19.30 -16.65
CA LEU A 301 2.25 -19.19 -15.38
C LEU A 301 3.21 -18.97 -14.20
N GLY A 302 4.42 -19.54 -14.26
CA GLY A 302 5.47 -19.33 -13.28
C GLY A 302 5.92 -17.87 -13.17
N VAL A 303 5.97 -17.12 -14.27
CA VAL A 303 6.29 -15.67 -14.26
C VAL A 303 5.18 -14.88 -13.56
N ILE A 304 3.92 -15.23 -13.82
CA ILE A 304 2.75 -14.60 -13.19
C ILE A 304 2.75 -14.92 -11.69
N ALA A 305 2.94 -16.19 -11.33
CA ALA A 305 3.03 -16.60 -9.93
C ALA A 305 4.21 -15.96 -9.19
N GLU A 306 5.35 -15.71 -9.87
CA GLU A 306 6.53 -15.10 -9.26
C GLU A 306 6.35 -13.59 -9.02
N GLN A 307 5.82 -12.87 -10.03
CA GLN A 307 5.93 -11.40 -10.10
C GLN A 307 4.59 -10.67 -10.04
N PHE A 308 3.48 -11.38 -10.25
CA PHE A 308 2.14 -10.79 -10.19
C PHE A 308 1.33 -11.29 -8.99
N TRP A 309 1.27 -12.58 -8.68
CA TRP A 309 0.45 -13.09 -7.57
C TRP A 309 1.14 -12.98 -6.20
N ASP A 310 0.52 -12.34 -5.22
CA ASP A 310 0.99 -12.33 -3.84
C ASP A 310 0.56 -13.62 -3.13
N LEU A 311 1.43 -14.62 -3.15
CA LEU A 311 1.18 -15.95 -2.54
C LEU A 311 1.14 -15.90 -1.00
N THR A 312 1.58 -14.79 -0.42
CA THR A 312 1.60 -14.55 1.03
C THR A 312 0.42 -13.71 1.51
N ALA A 313 -0.42 -13.22 0.57
CA ALA A 313 -1.58 -12.42 0.90
C ALA A 313 -2.56 -13.21 1.78
N ILE A 314 -3.14 -12.51 2.74
CA ILE A 314 -4.28 -13.02 3.51
C ILE A 314 -5.51 -12.86 2.60
N PRO A 315 -6.22 -13.94 2.29
CA PRO A 315 -7.40 -13.86 1.44
C PRO A 315 -8.50 -13.03 2.08
N ARG A 316 -9.22 -12.29 1.24
CA ARG A 316 -10.38 -11.49 1.62
C ARG A 316 -11.67 -12.27 1.30
N ALA A 317 -12.81 -11.81 1.80
CA ALA A 317 -14.12 -12.45 1.60
C ALA A 317 -14.37 -12.88 0.15
N ARG A 318 -13.95 -12.06 -0.83
CA ARG A 318 -14.07 -12.39 -2.26
C ARG A 318 -13.36 -13.70 -2.64
N ALA A 319 -12.17 -13.97 -2.13
CA ALA A 319 -11.44 -15.20 -2.44
C ALA A 319 -12.22 -16.44 -1.96
N PHE A 320 -12.88 -16.34 -0.80
CA PHE A 320 -13.75 -17.39 -0.28
C PHE A 320 -15.04 -17.53 -1.10
N ALA A 321 -15.64 -16.43 -1.56
CA ALA A 321 -16.78 -16.50 -2.49
C ALA A 321 -16.44 -17.21 -3.80
N VAL A 322 -15.23 -16.97 -4.35
CA VAL A 322 -14.74 -17.67 -5.55
C VAL A 322 -14.59 -19.16 -5.27
N LEU A 323 -13.94 -19.52 -4.15
CA LEU A 323 -13.77 -20.93 -3.78
C LEU A 323 -15.11 -21.64 -3.56
N ALA A 324 -16.04 -21.01 -2.84
CA ALA A 324 -17.38 -21.55 -2.59
C ALA A 324 -18.06 -21.91 -3.92
N LYS A 325 -18.02 -20.98 -4.88
CA LYS A 325 -18.68 -21.16 -6.18
C LYS A 325 -18.09 -22.30 -7.01
N CYS A 326 -16.81 -22.61 -6.86
CA CYS A 326 -16.17 -23.74 -7.54
C CYS A 326 -16.36 -25.08 -6.79
N CYS A 327 -16.91 -25.07 -5.57
CA CYS A 327 -16.89 -26.24 -4.70
C CYS A 327 -18.21 -27.02 -4.70
N ASP A 328 -18.15 -28.28 -5.14
CA ASP A 328 -19.29 -29.21 -5.07
C ASP A 328 -19.39 -29.93 -3.72
N ASN A 329 -18.38 -29.83 -2.85
CA ASN A 329 -18.41 -30.45 -1.53
C ASN A 329 -19.24 -29.57 -0.57
N GLU A 330 -20.31 -30.14 -0.02
CA GLU A 330 -21.29 -29.41 0.81
C GLU A 330 -20.65 -28.72 2.04
N LEU A 331 -19.76 -29.40 2.75
CA LEU A 331 -19.13 -28.87 3.98
C LEU A 331 -18.15 -27.73 3.66
N GLU A 332 -17.31 -27.91 2.64
CA GLU A 332 -16.42 -26.83 2.20
C GLU A 332 -17.23 -25.65 1.65
N HIS A 333 -18.24 -25.91 0.81
CA HIS A 333 -19.10 -24.88 0.24
C HIS A 333 -19.79 -24.05 1.32
N GLU A 334 -20.38 -24.68 2.35
CA GLU A 334 -21.03 -23.99 3.47
C GLU A 334 -20.03 -23.08 4.20
N LYS A 335 -18.84 -23.61 4.56
CA LYS A 335 -17.85 -22.84 5.31
C LYS A 335 -17.24 -21.69 4.48
N LEU A 336 -16.99 -21.92 3.20
CA LEU A 336 -16.51 -20.90 2.27
C LEU A 336 -17.56 -19.80 2.06
N THR A 337 -18.84 -20.18 2.00
CA THR A 337 -19.97 -19.24 1.92
C THR A 337 -20.05 -18.38 3.18
N GLU A 338 -19.93 -18.98 4.37
CA GLU A 338 -19.87 -18.24 5.64
C GLU A 338 -18.71 -17.25 5.66
N PHE A 339 -17.49 -17.66 5.31
CA PHE A 339 -16.34 -16.75 5.25
C PHE A 339 -16.49 -15.60 4.23
N SER A 340 -17.34 -15.78 3.24
CA SER A 340 -17.61 -14.76 2.23
C SER A 340 -18.73 -13.79 2.61
N SER A 341 -19.56 -14.14 3.61
CA SER A 341 -20.71 -13.34 4.03
C SER A 341 -20.30 -12.21 4.98
N ILE A 342 -21.23 -11.28 5.18
CA ILE A 342 -21.03 -10.16 6.11
C ILE A 342 -21.20 -10.61 7.56
N GLU A 343 -22.05 -11.59 7.79
CA GLU A 343 -22.28 -12.21 9.09
C GLU A 343 -21.08 -13.05 9.54
N GLY A 344 -20.37 -13.68 8.60
CA GLY A 344 -19.20 -14.53 8.88
C GLY A 344 -17.87 -13.78 8.96
N GLN A 345 -17.87 -12.44 9.09
CA GLN A 345 -16.61 -11.67 9.14
C GLN A 345 -15.75 -12.00 10.37
N GLU A 346 -16.33 -12.27 11.55
CA GLU A 346 -15.53 -12.69 12.73
C GLU A 346 -14.95 -14.09 12.53
N GLU A 347 -15.69 -15.00 11.88
CA GLU A 347 -15.20 -16.33 11.52
C GLU A 347 -14.06 -16.25 10.52
N LEU A 348 -14.20 -15.43 9.46
CA LEU A 348 -13.12 -15.13 8.52
C LEU A 348 -11.93 -14.47 9.25
N PHE A 349 -12.18 -13.58 10.20
CA PHE A 349 -11.11 -12.93 10.96
C PHE A 349 -10.35 -13.93 11.84
N SER A 350 -11.07 -14.79 12.55
CA SER A 350 -10.52 -15.84 13.41
C SER A 350 -9.76 -16.89 12.60
N TYR A 351 -10.31 -17.29 11.45
CA TYR A 351 -9.68 -18.21 10.51
C TYR A 351 -8.50 -17.51 9.83
N ALA A 352 -8.67 -16.56 8.92
CA ALA A 352 -7.59 -16.07 8.08
C ALA A 352 -6.74 -14.97 8.73
N ASN A 353 -7.35 -13.91 9.26
CA ASN A 353 -6.64 -12.68 9.62
C ASN A 353 -5.80 -12.82 10.90
N ARG A 354 -6.39 -13.39 11.97
CA ARG A 354 -5.79 -13.54 13.30
C ARG A 354 -4.52 -14.41 13.29
N PRO A 355 -4.48 -15.59 12.64
CA PRO A 355 -3.25 -16.36 12.49
C PRO A 355 -2.44 -15.98 11.24
N ARG A 356 -2.88 -14.98 10.47
CA ARG A 356 -2.23 -14.55 9.22
C ARG A 356 -2.10 -15.72 8.23
N ARG A 357 -3.19 -16.47 8.01
CA ARG A 357 -3.22 -17.60 7.06
C ARG A 357 -3.11 -17.06 5.64
N THR A 358 -2.18 -17.62 4.86
CA THR A 358 -1.94 -17.18 3.49
C THR A 358 -2.92 -17.85 2.54
N ILE A 359 -3.09 -17.27 1.35
CA ILE A 359 -3.97 -17.85 0.34
C ILE A 359 -3.55 -19.28 -0.06
N VAL A 360 -2.25 -19.58 -0.13
CA VAL A 360 -1.77 -20.93 -0.45
C VAL A 360 -2.14 -21.95 0.63
N GLU A 361 -2.14 -21.54 1.91
CA GLU A 361 -2.60 -22.39 3.01
C GLU A 361 -4.13 -22.59 2.97
N VAL A 362 -4.90 -21.57 2.57
CA VAL A 362 -6.34 -21.73 2.36
C VAL A 362 -6.62 -22.74 1.24
N LEU A 363 -5.86 -22.71 0.14
CA LEU A 363 -5.99 -23.72 -0.91
C LEU A 363 -5.63 -25.15 -0.42
N GLN A 364 -4.78 -25.27 0.61
CA GLN A 364 -4.50 -26.57 1.24
C GLN A 364 -5.63 -27.02 2.18
N ASP A 365 -6.20 -26.09 2.93
CA ASP A 365 -7.28 -26.35 3.89
C ASP A 365 -8.61 -26.71 3.20
N PHE A 366 -8.81 -26.27 1.94
CA PHE A 366 -10.01 -26.52 1.12
C PHE A 366 -9.66 -27.29 -0.18
N PRO A 367 -9.28 -28.57 -0.08
CA PRO A 367 -8.83 -29.36 -1.23
C PRO A 367 -9.91 -29.59 -2.28
N HIS A 368 -11.19 -29.77 -1.89
CA HIS A 368 -12.26 -30.00 -2.87
C HIS A 368 -12.52 -28.75 -3.72
N ALA A 369 -12.61 -27.58 -3.09
CA ALA A 369 -12.73 -26.30 -3.80
C ALA A 369 -11.50 -26.03 -4.68
N THR A 370 -10.30 -26.31 -4.15
CA THR A 370 -9.04 -26.07 -4.86
C THR A 370 -8.91 -26.90 -6.12
N ARG A 371 -9.27 -28.19 -6.07
CA ARG A 371 -9.25 -29.10 -7.23
C ARG A 371 -10.11 -28.61 -8.40
N ALA A 372 -11.18 -27.88 -8.11
CA ALA A 372 -12.13 -27.39 -9.09
C ALA A 372 -11.79 -25.98 -9.65
N LEU A 373 -10.67 -25.38 -9.24
CA LEU A 373 -10.31 -24.04 -9.68
C LEU A 373 -10.00 -23.97 -11.18
N SER A 374 -10.68 -23.04 -11.85
CA SER A 374 -10.31 -22.56 -13.19
C SER A 374 -9.17 -21.55 -13.11
N LEU A 375 -8.52 -21.26 -14.25
CA LEU A 375 -7.52 -20.19 -14.31
C LEU A 375 -8.15 -18.82 -14.04
N GLU A 376 -9.34 -18.55 -14.55
CA GLU A 376 -10.09 -17.32 -14.27
C GLU A 376 -10.31 -17.13 -12.76
N ALA A 377 -10.71 -18.20 -12.06
CA ALA A 377 -10.87 -18.19 -10.61
C ALA A 377 -9.55 -17.90 -9.89
N MET A 378 -8.43 -18.46 -10.35
CA MET A 378 -7.10 -18.17 -9.79
C MET A 378 -6.72 -16.68 -9.96
N PHE A 379 -6.99 -16.08 -11.12
CA PHE A 379 -6.74 -14.65 -11.33
C PHE A 379 -7.65 -13.75 -10.49
N GLU A 380 -8.82 -14.22 -10.09
CA GLU A 380 -9.71 -13.51 -9.17
C GLU A 380 -9.24 -13.64 -7.70
N LEU A 381 -8.76 -14.83 -7.34
CA LEU A 381 -8.36 -15.21 -5.98
C LEU A 381 -6.99 -14.65 -5.58
N PHE A 382 -5.99 -14.72 -6.45
CA PHE A 382 -4.65 -14.20 -6.17
C PHE A 382 -4.57 -12.69 -6.41
N GLN A 383 -4.11 -11.97 -5.39
CA GLN A 383 -3.96 -10.51 -5.45
C GLN A 383 -2.66 -10.10 -6.14
N PRO A 384 -2.61 -8.94 -6.81
CA PRO A 384 -1.38 -8.40 -7.35
C PRO A 384 -0.35 -8.08 -6.24
N ILE A 385 0.94 -8.40 -6.46
CA ILE A 385 2.04 -8.00 -5.59
C ILE A 385 2.15 -6.48 -5.59
N LYS A 386 1.92 -5.87 -4.42
CA LYS A 386 2.07 -4.43 -4.25
C LYS A 386 3.54 -4.00 -4.14
N PRO A 387 3.94 -2.85 -4.68
CA PRO A 387 5.23 -2.24 -4.37
C PRO A 387 5.33 -1.83 -2.90
N ARG A 388 6.56 -1.82 -2.34
CA ARG A 388 6.83 -1.39 -0.96
C ARG A 388 7.81 -0.23 -0.96
N ALA A 389 7.56 0.76 -0.11
CA ALA A 389 8.36 1.97 0.03
C ALA A 389 9.35 1.86 1.19
N PHE A 390 10.54 2.44 1.02
CA PHE A 390 11.57 2.55 2.04
C PHE A 390 12.16 3.95 1.99
N SER A 391 12.22 4.65 3.12
CA SER A 391 12.90 5.96 3.18
C SER A 391 14.36 5.81 2.79
N ILE A 392 14.82 6.67 1.89
CA ILE A 392 16.20 6.65 1.42
C ILE A 392 17.11 7.08 2.56
N ALA A 393 18.13 6.27 2.83
CA ALA A 393 19.07 6.42 3.94
C ALA A 393 20.36 7.17 3.57
N SER A 394 20.52 7.61 2.33
CA SER A 394 21.72 8.31 1.84
C SER A 394 21.39 9.61 1.12
N ALA A 395 22.34 10.55 1.10
CA ALA A 395 22.23 11.75 0.28
C ALA A 395 22.60 11.47 -1.18
N VAL A 396 22.08 12.24 -2.15
CA VAL A 396 22.49 12.11 -3.56
C VAL A 396 24.00 12.32 -3.74
N ALA A 397 24.58 13.21 -2.93
CA ALA A 397 26.00 13.52 -2.94
C ALA A 397 26.89 12.34 -2.50
N SER A 398 26.36 11.35 -1.79
CA SER A 398 27.13 10.17 -1.36
C SER A 398 27.49 9.22 -2.51
N ASN A 399 26.99 9.49 -3.72
CA ASN A 399 27.11 8.64 -4.92
C ASN A 399 26.62 7.19 -4.75
N THR A 400 25.85 6.92 -3.70
CA THR A 400 25.27 5.60 -3.41
C THR A 400 23.81 5.78 -2.99
N LEU A 401 22.93 4.91 -3.47
CA LEU A 401 21.54 4.89 -3.05
C LEU A 401 21.37 3.83 -1.97
N GLN A 402 21.01 4.21 -0.74
CA GLN A 402 20.94 3.28 0.38
C GLN A 402 19.56 3.25 1.01
N ILE A 403 19.13 2.10 1.50
CA ILE A 403 17.93 1.93 2.31
C ILE A 403 18.24 1.11 3.56
N LEU A 404 17.49 1.35 4.64
CA LEU A 404 17.62 0.61 5.90
C LEU A 404 16.34 -0.22 6.14
N VAL A 405 16.48 -1.54 6.18
CA VAL A 405 15.36 -2.49 6.09
C VAL A 405 15.34 -3.40 7.31
N ALA A 406 14.29 -3.34 8.11
CA ALA A 406 14.01 -4.35 9.14
C ALA A 406 13.35 -5.58 8.49
N VAL A 407 13.97 -6.74 8.63
CA VAL A 407 13.49 -8.00 8.07
C VAL A 407 12.33 -8.54 8.89
N ILE A 408 11.13 -8.59 8.32
CA ILE A 408 9.91 -8.98 9.04
C ILE A 408 9.83 -10.50 9.14
N GLU A 409 10.11 -11.04 10.33
CA GLU A 409 9.84 -12.44 10.67
C GLU A 409 9.18 -12.53 12.04
N TYR A 410 8.02 -13.20 12.13
CA TYR A 410 7.30 -13.36 13.39
C TYR A 410 6.58 -14.69 13.45
N LYS A 411 6.38 -15.22 14.67
CA LYS A 411 5.58 -16.42 14.88
C LYS A 411 4.12 -16.04 15.10
N THR A 412 3.21 -16.87 14.61
CA THR A 412 1.78 -16.74 14.87
C THR A 412 1.31 -17.90 15.74
N LYS A 413 -0.01 -18.03 15.95
CA LYS A 413 -0.59 -19.25 16.53
C LYS A 413 -0.29 -20.49 15.69
N LEU A 414 0.05 -20.31 14.41
CA LEU A 414 0.53 -21.39 13.54
C LEU A 414 2.03 -21.60 13.76
N SER A 415 2.47 -22.87 13.69
CA SER A 415 3.85 -23.26 13.97
C SER A 415 4.86 -22.69 12.95
N VAL A 416 4.41 -22.35 11.74
CA VAL A 416 5.26 -21.82 10.67
C VAL A 416 5.48 -20.31 10.86
N PRO A 417 6.73 -19.83 10.93
CA PRO A 417 7.01 -18.40 10.99
C PRO A 417 6.50 -17.64 9.77
N ARG A 418 5.90 -16.47 9.98
CA ARG A 418 5.47 -15.55 8.94
C ARG A 418 6.62 -14.64 8.55
N ARG A 419 6.78 -14.47 7.24
CA ARG A 419 7.86 -13.72 6.61
C ARG A 419 7.29 -12.63 5.72
N GLY A 420 7.79 -11.41 5.85
CA GLY A 420 7.39 -10.32 4.95
C GLY A 420 7.96 -10.54 3.55
N LEU A 421 7.09 -10.63 2.54
CA LEU A 421 7.48 -10.88 1.15
C LEU A 421 8.62 -9.95 0.70
N CYS A 422 8.45 -8.64 0.86
CA CYS A 422 9.44 -7.67 0.39
C CYS A 422 10.73 -7.67 1.20
N SER A 423 10.64 -7.73 2.53
CA SER A 423 11.82 -7.64 3.38
C SER A 423 12.71 -8.89 3.27
N HIS A 424 12.11 -10.08 3.11
CA HIS A 424 12.85 -11.31 2.86
C HIS A 424 13.39 -11.39 1.43
N TRP A 425 12.66 -10.87 0.44
CA TRP A 425 13.18 -10.72 -0.92
C TRP A 425 14.43 -9.84 -0.92
N LEU A 426 14.37 -8.65 -0.30
CA LEU A 426 15.51 -7.75 -0.14
C LEU A 426 16.68 -8.40 0.63
N LYS A 427 16.40 -9.16 1.69
CA LYS A 427 17.43 -9.89 2.46
C LYS A 427 18.20 -10.91 1.60
N ARG A 428 17.55 -11.52 0.59
CA ARG A 428 18.17 -12.54 -0.27
C ARG A 428 18.99 -11.96 -1.42
N LEU A 429 18.84 -10.67 -1.73
CA LEU A 429 19.57 -10.05 -2.83
C LEU A 429 21.08 -10.08 -2.56
N ALA A 430 21.84 -10.53 -3.56
CA ALA A 430 23.29 -10.57 -3.56
C ALA A 430 23.87 -9.39 -4.36
N PRO A 431 25.12 -8.97 -4.08
CA PRO A 431 25.83 -8.06 -4.96
C PRO A 431 25.83 -8.56 -6.41
N GLY A 432 25.46 -7.69 -7.35
CA GLY A 432 25.29 -8.03 -8.76
C GLY A 432 23.83 -8.31 -9.20
N ASP A 433 22.90 -8.48 -8.26
CA ASP A 433 21.48 -8.57 -8.60
C ASP A 433 20.95 -7.21 -9.06
N VAL A 434 20.11 -7.24 -10.09
CA VAL A 434 19.50 -6.05 -10.69
C VAL A 434 18.02 -6.02 -10.34
N ILE A 435 17.53 -4.88 -9.88
CA ILE A 435 16.13 -4.67 -9.51
C ILE A 435 15.56 -3.41 -10.16
N GLY A 436 14.26 -3.45 -10.47
CA GLY A 436 13.48 -2.27 -10.82
C GLY A 436 13.05 -1.50 -9.58
N ALA A 437 13.28 -0.18 -9.58
CA ALA A 437 12.91 0.71 -8.50
C ALA A 437 12.44 2.08 -9.04
N TRP A 438 11.76 2.86 -8.21
CA TRP A 438 11.46 4.26 -8.53
C TRP A 438 11.47 5.14 -7.29
N VAL A 439 11.87 6.40 -7.47
CA VAL A 439 11.91 7.39 -6.39
C VAL A 439 10.60 8.17 -6.38
N ARG A 440 9.96 8.27 -5.22
CA ARG A 440 8.85 9.20 -4.98
C ARG A 440 9.29 10.27 -3.99
N LYS A 441 8.72 11.46 -4.17
CA LYS A 441 8.92 12.56 -3.25
C LYS A 441 8.38 12.24 -1.87
N SER A 442 9.15 12.60 -0.86
CA SER A 442 8.75 12.50 0.55
C SER A 442 7.50 13.31 0.85
N THR A 443 6.84 12.98 1.95
CA THR A 443 5.95 13.89 2.65
C THR A 443 6.69 14.92 3.50
N PHE A 444 7.97 14.68 3.83
CA PHE A 444 8.79 15.66 4.51
C PHE A 444 9.10 16.85 3.61
N GLU A 445 8.77 18.04 4.12
CA GLU A 445 9.25 19.31 3.60
C GLU A 445 10.38 19.79 4.51
N LEU A 446 11.51 20.16 3.92
CA LEU A 446 12.64 20.74 4.66
C LEU A 446 12.67 22.25 4.49
N PRO A 447 13.11 23.01 5.52
CA PRO A 447 13.27 24.45 5.39
C PRO A 447 14.29 24.79 4.29
N ALA A 448 13.91 25.71 3.40
CA ALA A 448 14.81 26.22 2.36
C ALA A 448 16.03 26.93 2.99
N ASP A 449 15.80 27.64 4.10
CA ASP A 449 16.87 28.22 4.91
C ASP A 449 17.50 27.13 5.79
N LYS A 450 18.74 26.75 5.42
CA LYS A 450 19.51 25.73 6.12
C LYS A 450 20.06 26.19 7.48
N THR A 451 19.88 27.45 7.88
CA THR A 451 20.21 27.95 9.22
C THR A 451 19.14 27.62 10.27
N ILE A 452 17.93 27.26 9.83
CA ILE A 452 16.85 26.85 10.73
C ILE A 452 17.23 25.55 11.46
N PRO A 453 17.10 25.49 12.80
CA PRO A 453 17.41 24.27 13.55
C PRO A 453 16.50 23.09 13.17
N LEU A 454 17.07 21.89 13.13
CA LEU A 454 16.32 20.65 12.91
C LEU A 454 16.43 19.73 14.13
N VAL A 455 15.28 19.36 14.69
CA VAL A 455 15.14 18.33 15.72
C VAL A 455 14.56 17.08 15.07
N MET A 456 15.39 16.06 14.93
CA MET A 456 15.05 14.79 14.27
C MET A 456 14.86 13.70 15.31
N ILE A 457 13.79 12.92 15.21
CA ILE A 457 13.43 11.89 16.20
C ILE A 457 13.13 10.60 15.43
N GLY A 458 14.07 9.64 15.50
CA GLY A 458 14.06 8.47 14.61
C GLY A 458 14.59 7.19 15.25
N PRO A 459 13.81 6.51 16.12
CA PRO A 459 14.24 5.24 16.69
C PRO A 459 14.26 4.10 15.65
N GLY A 460 15.23 3.20 15.77
CA GLY A 460 15.39 2.03 14.91
C GLY A 460 15.58 2.41 13.44
N THR A 461 14.76 1.82 12.55
CA THR A 461 14.79 2.14 11.11
C THR A 461 14.25 3.54 10.79
N GLY A 462 13.61 4.23 11.74
CA GLY A 462 13.28 5.66 11.64
C GLY A 462 14.49 6.57 11.43
N LEU A 463 15.70 6.06 11.60
CA LEU A 463 16.94 6.75 11.29
C LEU A 463 17.13 7.05 9.79
N ALA A 464 16.55 6.24 8.90
CA ALA A 464 16.82 6.29 7.46
C ALA A 464 16.71 7.71 6.87
N PRO A 465 15.56 8.41 6.92
CA PRO A 465 15.46 9.75 6.33
C PRO A 465 16.43 10.75 6.97
N PHE A 466 16.68 10.64 8.29
CA PHE A 466 17.59 11.55 8.99
C PHE A 466 19.04 11.34 8.62
N ARG A 467 19.46 10.09 8.37
CA ARG A 467 20.81 9.83 7.85
C ARG A 467 21.00 10.47 6.48
N SER A 468 19.99 10.47 5.62
CA SER A 468 20.04 11.18 4.33
C SER A 468 20.17 12.69 4.51
N ILE A 469 19.41 13.30 5.42
CA ILE A 469 19.50 14.74 5.74
C ILE A 469 20.91 15.08 6.27
N LEU A 470 21.41 14.29 7.23
CA LEU A 470 22.72 14.52 7.84
C LEU A 470 23.86 14.39 6.82
N GLN A 471 23.82 13.38 5.94
CA GLN A 471 24.81 13.26 4.87
C GLN A 471 24.74 14.41 3.87
N GLU A 472 23.54 14.94 3.57
CA GLU A 472 23.44 16.10 2.68
C GLU A 472 24.10 17.33 3.31
N ARG A 473 23.97 17.51 4.63
CA ARG A 473 24.64 18.59 5.37
C ARG A 473 26.15 18.37 5.42
N GLU A 474 26.61 17.16 5.73
CA GLU A 474 28.04 16.80 5.81
C GLU A 474 28.77 16.97 4.48
N LEU A 475 28.13 16.58 3.37
CA LEU A 475 28.72 16.61 2.02
C LEU A 475 28.49 17.92 1.27
N SER A 476 27.82 18.90 1.89
CA SER A 476 27.58 20.20 1.25
C SER A 476 28.87 21.04 1.21
N GLU A 477 29.20 21.59 0.05
CA GLU A 477 30.34 22.51 -0.11
C GLU A 477 30.16 23.82 0.67
N THR A 478 28.91 24.19 0.97
CA THR A 478 28.56 25.33 1.81
C THR A 478 28.33 24.86 3.25
N PRO A 479 29.19 25.21 4.22
CA PRO A 479 28.96 24.90 5.62
C PRO A 479 27.67 25.56 6.08
N THR A 480 26.68 24.76 6.47
CA THR A 480 25.42 25.28 7.01
C THR A 480 25.49 25.38 8.52
N ALA A 481 25.10 26.52 9.09
CA ALA A 481 25.27 26.83 10.52
C ALA A 481 24.07 26.45 11.42
N GLY A 482 22.99 25.90 10.86
CA GLY A 482 21.80 25.55 11.63
C GLY A 482 22.03 24.37 12.58
N PRO A 483 21.63 24.44 13.87
CA PRO A 483 21.79 23.33 14.81
C PRO A 483 21.04 22.06 14.36
N LEU A 484 21.71 20.92 14.39
CA LEU A 484 21.12 19.61 14.12
C LEU A 484 21.10 18.80 15.41
N VAL A 485 19.92 18.32 15.81
CA VAL A 485 19.74 17.44 16.96
C VAL A 485 19.07 16.16 16.50
N LEU A 486 19.64 15.00 16.86
CA LEU A 486 19.04 13.70 16.58
C LEU A 486 18.77 12.95 17.89
N PHE A 487 17.51 12.65 18.14
CA PHE A 487 17.08 11.68 19.14
C PHE A 487 16.97 10.31 18.47
N PHE A 488 17.97 9.48 18.69
CA PHE A 488 18.02 8.10 18.20
C PHE A 488 17.69 7.13 19.34
N GLY A 489 17.04 6.02 19.02
CA GLY A 489 16.73 5.00 20.01
C GLY A 489 16.85 3.59 19.44
N CYS A 490 17.47 2.70 20.20
CA CYS A 490 17.56 1.27 19.88
C CYS A 490 17.52 0.43 21.18
N ARG A 491 17.69 -0.89 21.08
CA ARG A 491 17.73 -1.73 22.28
C ARG A 491 19.06 -1.59 23.01
N SER A 492 20.17 -1.70 22.31
CA SER A 492 21.49 -1.73 22.91
C SER A 492 22.52 -1.06 22.00
N ALA A 493 23.45 -0.34 22.60
CA ALA A 493 24.53 0.33 21.88
C ALA A 493 25.41 -0.64 21.07
N THR A 494 25.54 -1.90 21.52
CA THR A 494 26.41 -2.89 20.89
C THR A 494 25.67 -3.84 19.94
N ALA A 495 24.34 -3.84 19.96
CA ALA A 495 23.55 -4.84 19.24
C ALA A 495 22.77 -4.30 18.03
N ASP A 496 22.23 -3.09 18.11
CA ASP A 496 21.34 -2.52 17.08
C ASP A 496 21.50 -1.00 16.89
N PHE A 497 22.70 -0.46 17.15
CA PHE A 497 23.04 0.93 16.86
C PHE A 497 23.38 1.11 15.36
N HIS A 498 22.35 1.33 14.55
CA HIS A 498 22.50 1.45 13.10
C HIS A 498 23.31 2.69 12.70
N CYS A 499 24.21 2.52 11.72
CA CYS A 499 25.02 3.60 11.16
C CYS A 499 25.81 4.40 12.21
N GLU A 500 26.24 3.72 13.29
CA GLU A 500 26.98 4.30 14.42
C GLU A 500 28.19 5.12 13.97
N GLU A 501 28.97 4.61 13.03
CA GLU A 501 30.18 5.27 12.51
C GLU A 501 29.89 6.65 11.91
N ASP A 502 28.78 6.79 11.17
CA ASP A 502 28.36 8.08 10.60
C ASP A 502 27.94 9.05 11.70
N LEU A 503 27.10 8.59 12.62
CA LEU A 503 26.53 9.44 13.68
C LEU A 503 27.59 9.91 14.66
N LYS A 504 28.52 9.04 15.08
CA LYS A 504 29.62 9.41 15.96
C LYS A 504 30.61 10.36 15.30
N ARG A 505 30.93 10.15 14.02
CA ARG A 505 31.78 11.06 13.25
C ARG A 505 31.19 12.48 13.19
N MET A 506 29.89 12.57 12.90
CA MET A 506 29.14 13.83 12.84
C MET A 506 28.96 14.51 14.20
N GLU A 507 28.94 13.74 15.29
CA GLU A 507 28.96 14.32 16.64
C GLU A 507 30.35 14.86 17.00
N GLN A 508 31.41 14.10 16.70
CA GLN A 508 32.80 14.47 17.01
C GLN A 508 33.26 15.72 16.27
N ASN A 509 32.80 15.94 15.03
CA ASN A 509 33.12 17.14 14.28
C ASN A 509 32.23 18.36 14.63
N GLY A 510 31.31 18.20 15.58
CA GLY A 510 30.42 19.26 16.08
C GLY A 510 29.21 19.57 15.19
N MET A 511 28.99 18.82 14.10
CA MET A 511 27.85 19.02 13.20
C MET A 511 26.52 18.59 13.84
N LEU A 512 26.54 17.55 14.67
CA LEU A 512 25.35 16.90 15.23
C LEU A 512 25.39 16.85 16.76
N LYS A 513 24.31 17.28 17.41
CA LYS A 513 24.02 16.89 18.79
C LYS A 513 23.26 15.56 18.79
N LEU A 514 23.92 14.49 19.21
CA LEU A 514 23.34 13.15 19.24
C LEU A 514 22.81 12.80 20.64
N CYS A 515 21.55 12.34 20.70
CA CYS A 515 20.88 11.91 21.91
C CYS A 515 20.41 10.46 21.74
N CYS A 516 21.18 9.50 22.26
CA CYS A 516 20.89 8.07 22.12
C CYS A 516 20.16 7.48 23.32
N ALA A 517 19.01 6.85 23.08
CA ALA A 517 18.25 6.10 24.06
C ALA A 517 18.44 4.59 23.85
N PHE A 518 19.17 3.94 24.74
CA PHE A 518 19.35 2.48 24.75
C PHE A 518 18.38 1.86 25.74
N SER A 519 17.36 1.16 25.23
CA SER A 519 16.26 0.68 26.08
C SER A 519 16.57 -0.57 26.91
N ARG A 520 17.72 -1.22 26.70
CA ARG A 520 18.10 -2.51 27.30
C ARG A 520 19.52 -2.55 27.89
N ASP A 521 20.29 -1.47 27.83
CA ASP A 521 21.64 -1.42 28.40
C ASP A 521 21.65 -1.25 29.94
N GLN A 522 20.47 -0.98 30.52
CA GLN A 522 20.26 -0.82 31.95
C GLN A 522 18.88 -1.38 32.36
N PRO A 523 18.61 -1.60 33.68
CA PRO A 523 17.34 -2.16 34.15
C PRO A 523 16.12 -1.33 33.77
N ASP A 524 16.22 -0.01 33.91
CA ASP A 524 15.15 0.92 33.55
C ASP A 524 15.15 1.23 32.06
N LYS A 525 13.99 1.07 31.42
CA LYS A 525 13.90 1.31 29.97
C LYS A 525 14.01 2.80 29.67
N VAL A 526 15.05 3.17 28.91
CA VAL A 526 15.21 4.53 28.39
C VAL A 526 14.76 4.58 26.94
N TYR A 527 13.84 5.50 26.64
CA TYR A 527 13.32 5.75 25.31
C TYR A 527 13.55 7.21 24.90
N VAL A 528 13.35 7.53 23.62
CA VAL A 528 13.57 8.88 23.08
C VAL A 528 12.75 9.95 23.82
N GLN A 529 11.52 9.65 24.22
CA GLN A 529 10.66 10.57 24.98
C GLN A 529 11.21 10.90 26.38
N HIS A 530 12.06 10.06 26.96
CA HIS A 530 12.74 10.39 28.22
C HIS A 530 13.87 11.39 27.99
N LEU A 531 14.61 11.23 26.89
CA LEU A 531 15.68 12.17 26.52
C LEU A 531 15.13 13.52 26.08
N ILE A 532 14.00 13.53 25.37
CA ILE A 532 13.29 14.77 25.00
C ILE A 532 12.97 15.60 26.25
N ARG A 533 12.39 14.97 27.29
CA ARG A 533 12.10 15.65 28.57
C ARG A 533 13.37 16.19 29.24
N LYS A 534 14.46 15.40 29.21
CA LYS A 534 15.75 15.80 29.78
C LYS A 534 16.36 17.02 29.07
N GLU A 535 16.25 17.08 27.75
CA GLU A 535 16.80 18.16 26.91
C GLU A 535 15.83 19.36 26.75
N GLY A 536 14.86 19.51 27.65
CA GLY A 536 13.82 20.54 27.53
C GLY A 536 14.33 21.98 27.38
N MET A 537 15.42 22.35 28.06
CA MET A 537 16.01 23.69 27.89
C MET A 537 16.56 23.92 26.48
N LEU A 538 17.25 22.91 25.92
CA LEU A 538 17.74 22.95 24.54
C LEU A 538 16.57 23.04 23.57
N LEU A 539 15.55 22.21 23.75
CA LEU A 539 14.38 22.18 22.86
C LEU A 539 13.58 23.48 22.89
N LYS A 540 13.39 24.10 24.07
CA LYS A 540 12.77 25.43 24.17
C LYS A 540 13.52 26.45 23.33
N ARG A 541 14.85 26.53 23.48
CA ARG A 541 15.68 27.45 22.69
C ARG A 541 15.55 27.18 21.19
N LEU A 542 15.69 25.93 20.76
CA LEU A 542 15.65 25.60 19.33
C LEU A 542 14.27 25.82 18.70
N LEU A 543 13.20 25.42 19.38
CA LEU A 543 11.86 25.38 18.80
C LEU A 543 11.06 26.68 19.01
N ILE A 544 11.27 27.38 20.14
CA ILE A 544 10.55 28.62 20.45
C ILE A 544 11.36 29.83 19.99
N GLU A 545 12.61 29.96 20.44
CA GLU A 545 13.40 31.17 20.19
C GLU A 545 13.95 31.23 18.76
N LEU A 546 14.36 30.08 18.20
CA LEU A 546 15.01 30.00 16.89
C LEU A 546 14.11 29.50 15.75
N GLY A 547 12.83 29.23 16.03
CA GLY A 547 11.89 28.82 14.98
C GLY A 547 12.18 27.44 14.36
N GLY A 548 12.87 26.56 15.08
CA GLY A 548 13.29 25.23 14.60
C GLY A 548 12.14 24.28 14.24
N TRP A 549 12.47 23.25 13.45
CA TRP A 549 11.50 22.27 12.95
C TRP A 549 11.69 20.92 13.65
N VAL A 550 10.61 20.17 13.80
CA VAL A 550 10.57 18.82 14.36
C VAL A 550 10.17 17.84 13.27
N LEU A 551 10.99 16.80 13.09
CA LEU A 551 10.72 15.71 12.15
C LEU A 551 10.74 14.39 12.92
N VAL A 552 9.66 13.61 12.82
CA VAL A 552 9.50 12.32 13.51
C VAL A 552 9.39 11.20 12.49
N SER A 553 10.18 10.14 12.64
CA SER A 553 10.13 8.99 11.73
C SER A 553 10.25 7.65 12.46
N GLY A 554 9.54 6.62 11.99
CA GLY A 554 9.61 5.26 12.54
C GLY A 554 8.25 4.62 12.73
N SER A 555 8.08 3.86 13.82
CA SER A 555 6.86 3.09 14.07
C SER A 555 5.66 4.00 14.34
N SER A 556 4.56 3.79 13.60
CA SER A 556 3.27 4.48 13.75
C SER A 556 2.41 4.01 14.94
N LYS A 557 2.95 3.14 15.80
CA LYS A 557 2.27 2.66 17.02
C LYS A 557 2.31 3.74 18.11
N ASN A 558 2.77 3.41 19.31
CA ASN A 558 2.72 4.34 20.46
C ASN A 558 3.83 5.40 20.43
N MET A 559 4.78 5.34 19.50
CA MET A 559 5.96 6.22 19.50
C MET A 559 5.62 7.70 19.19
N PRO A 560 4.82 8.03 18.15
CA PRO A 560 4.56 9.42 17.79
C PRO A 560 3.78 10.17 18.88
N GLU A 561 2.77 9.53 19.48
CA GLU A 561 2.00 10.07 20.59
C GLU A 561 2.89 10.37 21.80
N ALA A 562 3.71 9.39 22.23
CA ALA A 562 4.63 9.56 23.35
C ALA A 562 5.70 10.65 23.10
N VAL A 563 6.15 10.80 21.85
CA VAL A 563 7.07 11.88 21.44
C VAL A 563 6.37 13.23 21.53
N LYS A 564 5.13 13.32 21.02
CA LYS A 564 4.34 14.55 21.04
C LYS A 564 4.07 15.03 22.46
N GLU A 565 3.65 14.13 23.34
CA GLU A 565 3.46 14.42 24.78
C GLU A 565 4.75 14.92 25.43
N ALA A 566 5.86 14.22 25.20
CA ALA A 566 7.15 14.62 25.76
C ALA A 566 7.64 15.98 25.25
N LEU A 567 7.36 16.30 23.98
CA LEU A 567 7.67 17.62 23.42
C LEU A 567 6.84 18.70 24.08
N ILE A 568 5.52 18.49 24.25
CA ILE A 568 4.62 19.43 24.96
C ILE A 568 5.19 19.73 26.35
N GLU A 569 5.52 18.69 27.12
CA GLU A 569 6.12 18.85 28.45
C GLU A 569 7.46 19.59 28.38
N ALA A 570 8.35 19.18 27.47
CA ALA A 570 9.69 19.74 27.31
C ALA A 570 9.68 21.23 26.98
N ILE A 571 8.69 21.70 26.22
CA ILE A 571 8.58 23.11 25.80
C ILE A 571 7.71 23.98 26.71
N GLY A 572 7.27 23.47 27.87
CA GLY A 572 6.56 24.26 28.88
C GLY A 572 5.07 23.98 29.03
N GLY A 573 4.57 22.88 28.47
CA GLY A 573 3.20 22.39 28.64
C GLY A 573 2.17 22.97 27.66
N ASP A 574 2.60 23.72 26.64
CA ASP A 574 1.70 24.33 25.66
C ASP A 574 1.39 23.37 24.49
N ALA A 575 0.27 22.67 24.60
CA ALA A 575 -0.23 21.82 23.51
C ALA A 575 -0.65 22.62 22.28
N GLY A 576 -1.12 23.87 22.46
CA GLY A 576 -1.56 24.74 21.38
C GLY A 576 -0.41 25.12 20.43
N TYR A 577 0.79 25.32 20.98
CA TYR A 577 1.98 25.61 20.17
C TYR A 577 2.38 24.44 19.27
N ILE A 578 2.33 23.19 19.77
CA ILE A 578 2.61 22.01 18.93
C ILE A 578 1.55 21.87 17.82
N GLU A 579 0.27 22.12 18.12
CA GLU A 579 -0.78 22.13 17.09
C GLU A 579 -0.56 23.22 16.03
N GLU A 580 -0.08 24.39 16.43
CA GLU A 580 0.31 25.44 15.50
C GLU A 580 1.48 24.98 14.62
N MET A 581 2.52 24.39 15.21
CA MET A 581 3.65 23.84 14.44
C MET A 581 3.20 22.79 13.42
N VAL A 582 2.23 21.94 13.76
CA VAL A 582 1.63 20.99 12.81
C VAL A 582 0.91 21.74 11.68
N LYS A 583 0.12 22.76 12.00
CA LYS A 583 -0.61 23.57 10.99
C LYS A 583 0.33 24.35 10.07
N THR A 584 1.49 24.74 10.55
CA THR A 584 2.50 25.49 9.79
C THR A 584 3.61 24.60 9.19
N ASN A 585 3.42 23.28 9.14
CA ASN A 585 4.43 22.30 8.67
C ASN A 585 5.79 22.34 9.39
N ARG A 586 5.89 22.95 10.58
CA ARG A 586 7.11 22.96 11.40
C ARG A 586 7.26 21.70 12.25
N TYR A 587 6.19 20.94 12.43
CA TYR A 587 6.21 19.61 13.03
C TYR A 587 5.63 18.63 12.00
N GLN A 588 6.41 17.61 11.62
CA GLN A 588 6.04 16.64 10.59
C GLN A 588 6.35 15.20 11.04
N GLU A 589 5.51 14.25 10.61
CA GLU A 589 5.65 12.84 10.95
C GLU A 589 5.62 11.98 9.68
N GLU A 590 6.59 11.09 9.52
CA GLU A 590 6.60 10.03 8.50
C GLU A 590 6.72 8.67 9.21
N THR A 591 5.58 8.04 9.48
CA THR A 591 5.52 6.82 10.31
C THR A 591 4.81 5.67 9.59
N TRP A 592 5.22 4.44 9.90
CA TRP A 592 4.70 3.22 9.27
C TRP A 592 4.48 2.09 10.28
N ALA A 593 3.62 1.12 9.93
CA ALA A 593 3.18 0.04 10.82
C ALA A 593 3.89 -1.29 10.58
#